data_AF-A0A264VWJ3-F1
#
_entry.id   AF-A0A264VWJ3-F1
#
_cell.length_a   1.000
_cell.length_b   1.000
_cell.length_c   1.000
_cell.angle_alpha   90.00
_cell.angle_beta   90.00
_cell.angle_gamma   90.00
#
_symmetry.space_group_name_H-M   'P 1'
#
loop_
_entity.id
_entity.type
_entity.pdbx_description
1 polymer ?
#
loop_
_entity_poly.entity_id
_entity_poly.type
_entity_poly.pdbx_seq_one_letter_code
_entity_poly.pdbx_strand_id
1 'polypeptide(L)' 'MSHEIKLSTAAKKSTQLNAILFKLNEMTTSDTIMDGLISAAYDLSNPVAGWLIEENAQRDNGHG' A
#
# COMPACT_ATOMS: atom_id res chain seq x y z
N MET A 1 -8.31 18.63 -5.30
CA MET A 1 -7.52 18.70 -4.04
C MET A 1 -7.64 17.36 -3.32
N SER A 2 -7.12 16.30 -3.94
CA SER A 2 -7.31 14.93 -3.45
C SER A 2 -6.15 14.57 -2.52
N HIS A 3 -6.47 14.34 -1.26
CA HIS A 3 -5.69 13.70 -0.19
C HIS A 3 -4.18 13.57 -0.42
N GLU A 4 -3.45 14.61 -0.03
CA GLU A 4 -1.99 14.61 0.06
C GLU A 4 -1.56 13.59 1.14
N ILE A 5 -1.35 12.33 0.75
CA ILE A 5 -0.67 11.36 1.59
C ILE A 5 0.76 11.87 1.72
N LYS A 6 1.09 12.40 2.90
CA LYS A 6 2.46 12.80 3.23
C LYS A 6 3.39 11.61 2.99
N LEU A 7 4.57 11.87 2.42
CA LEU A 7 5.59 10.84 2.14
C LEU A 7 5.88 9.95 3.37
N SER A 8 5.83 10.54 4.58
CA SER A 8 5.97 9.82 5.84
C SER A 8 4.84 8.82 6.13
N THR A 9 3.61 9.12 5.71
CA THR A 9 2.44 8.23 5.79
C THR A 9 2.54 7.11 4.76
N ALA A 10 2.96 7.41 3.53
CA ALA A 10 3.20 6.39 2.51
C ALA A 10 4.33 5.44 2.92
N ALA A 11 5.44 5.97 3.47
CA ALA A 11 6.55 5.19 3.99
C ALA A 11 6.09 4.25 5.12
N LYS A 12 5.32 4.76 6.10
CA LYS A 12 4.76 3.93 7.18
C LYS A 12 3.85 2.81 6.66
N LYS A 13 2.94 3.12 5.74
CA LYS A 13 2.04 2.13 5.14
C LYS A 13 2.82 1.07 4.36
N SER A 14 3.87 1.47 3.63
CA SER A 14 4.77 0.56 2.91
C SER A 14 5.52 -0.37 3.86
N THR A 15 6.08 0.13 4.97
CA THR A 15 6.72 -0.70 5.99
C THR A 15 5.74 -1.70 6.61
N GLN A 16 4.52 -1.25 6.92
CA GLN A 16 3.46 -2.12 7.47
C GLN A 16 3.03 -3.21 6.48
N LEU A 17 2.84 -2.85 5.20
CA LEU A 17 2.53 -3.78 4.13
C LEU A 17 3.63 -4.84 3.97
N ASN A 18 4.91 -4.42 3.99
CA ASN A 18 6.03 -5.33 3.85
C ASN A 18 6.08 -6.35 5.01
N ALA A 19 5.82 -5.91 6.25
CA ALA A 19 5.74 -6.81 7.41
C ALA A 19 4.58 -7.82 7.31
N ILE A 20 3.43 -7.40 6.76
CA ILE A 20 2.27 -8.28 6.55
C ILE A 20 2.56 -9.32 5.46
N LEU A 21 3.17 -8.90 4.34
CA LEU A 21 3.57 -9.81 3.27
C LEU A 21 4.60 -10.83 3.73
N PHE A 22 5.56 -10.40 4.56
CA PHE A 22 6.55 -11.31 5.16
C PHE A 22 5.86 -12.36 6.05
N LYS A 23 4.93 -11.95 6.92
CA LYS A 23 4.13 -12.88 7.74
C LYS A 23 3.27 -13.82 6.92
N LEU A 24 2.65 -13.35 5.84
CA LEU A 24 1.87 -14.17 4.92
C LEU A 24 2.75 -15.23 4.24
N ASN A 25 3.97 -14.88 3.86
CA ASN A 25 4.93 -15.79 3.25
C ASN A 25 5.43 -16.88 4.20
N GLU A 26 5.47 -16.60 5.51
CA GLU A 26 5.85 -17.58 6.55
C GLU A 26 4.68 -18.49 7.00
N MET A 27 3.44 -18.18 6.62
CA MET A 27 2.28 -18.99 7.01
C MET A 27 2.15 -20.25 6.15
N THR A 28 2.52 -21.40 6.72
CA THR A 28 2.18 -22.73 6.20
C THR A 28 0.70 -23.04 6.50
N THR A 29 -0.16 -22.61 5.57
CA THR A 29 -1.55 -23.02 5.34
C THR A 29 -2.27 -23.72 6.51
N SER A 30 -2.88 -22.92 7.37
CA SER A 30 -4.18 -23.24 7.97
C SER A 30 -4.93 -21.95 8.25
N ASP A 31 -6.19 -21.92 7.81
CA ASP A 31 -7.32 -21.16 8.35
C ASP A 31 -7.27 -19.62 8.44
N THR A 32 -8.36 -19.01 7.94
CA THR A 32 -9.06 -17.76 8.36
C THR A 32 -8.27 -16.46 8.57
N ILE A 33 -7.05 -16.51 9.12
CA ILE A 33 -6.13 -15.40 9.35
C ILE A 33 -5.56 -14.88 8.02
N MET A 34 -5.46 -15.74 7.02
CA MET A 34 -4.94 -15.40 5.68
C MET A 34 -5.81 -14.34 4.99
N ASP A 35 -7.14 -14.49 5.01
CA ASP A 35 -8.06 -13.51 4.41
C ASP A 35 -7.99 -12.14 5.10
N GLY A 36 -7.87 -12.12 6.44
CA GLY A 36 -7.71 -10.88 7.20
C GLY A 36 -6.41 -10.15 6.86
N LEU A 37 -5.31 -10.88 6.70
CA LEU A 37 -4.02 -10.31 6.31
C LEU A 37 -4.00 -9.84 4.84
N ILE A 38 -4.66 -10.56 3.94
CA ILE A 38 -4.83 -10.13 2.54
C ILE A 38 -5.66 -8.84 2.47
N SER A 39 -6.76 -8.77 3.21
CA SER A 39 -7.58 -7.55 3.27
C SER A 39 -6.79 -6.37 3.84
N ALA A 40 -6.00 -6.58 4.90
CA ALA A 40 -5.14 -5.54 5.47
C ALA A 40 -4.05 -5.08 4.49
N ALA A 41 -3.46 -6.01 3.72
CA ALA A 41 -2.51 -5.68 2.66
C ALA A 41 -3.16 -4.85 1.55
N TYR A 42 -4.41 -5.17 1.19
CA TYR A 42 -5.18 -4.41 0.20
C TYR A 42 -5.45 -2.97 0.68
N ASP A 43 -5.94 -2.80 1.91
CA ASP A 43 -6.23 -1.47 2.48
C ASP A 43 -4.99 -0.60 2.68
N LEU A 44 -3.82 -1.20 2.89
CA LEU A 44 -2.55 -0.49 2.99
C LEU A 44 -1.98 -0.12 1.62
N SER A 45 -2.15 -0.98 0.61
CA SER A 45 -1.60 -0.78 -0.73
C SER A 45 -2.45 0.18 -1.57
N ASN A 46 -3.78 0.11 -1.50
CA ASN A 46 -4.65 0.85 -2.40
C ASN A 46 -4.48 2.40 -2.32
N PRO A 47 -4.40 3.02 -1.12
CA PRO A 47 -4.16 4.46 -1.01
C PRO A 47 -2.77 4.88 -1.49
N VAL A 48 -1.76 4.02 -1.30
CA VAL A 48 -0.37 4.28 -1.72
C VAL A 48 -0.24 4.12 -3.24
N ALA A 49 -0.87 3.10 -3.81
CA ALA A 49 -0.92 2.88 -5.26
C ALA A 49 -1.68 4.02 -5.96
N GLY A 50 -2.84 4.44 -5.42
CA GLY A 50 -3.57 5.59 -5.92
C GLY A 50 -2.73 6.86 -5.90
N TRP A 51 -2.03 7.13 -4.80
CA TRP A 51 -1.13 8.27 -4.69
C TRP A 51 0.03 8.23 -5.68
N LEU A 52 0.67 7.07 -5.89
CA LEU A 52 1.75 6.92 -6.88
C LEU A 52 1.25 7.17 -8.31
N ILE A 53 0.06 6.69 -8.66
CA ILE A 53 -0.55 6.91 -9.98
C ILE A 53 -0.85 8.41 -10.17
N GLU A 54 -1.42 9.05 -9.15
CA GLU A 54 -1.70 10.49 -9.17
C GLU A 54 -0.41 11.33 -9.23
N GLU A 55 0.62 11.00 -8.47
CA GLU A 55 1.93 11.68 -8.52
C GLU A 55 2.56 11.53 -9.91
N ASN A 56 2.55 10.32 -10.48
CA ASN A 56 3.12 10.09 -11.80
C ASN A 56 2.35 10.86 -12.89
N ALA A 57 1.02 10.89 -12.82
CA ALA A 57 0.20 11.69 -13.72
C ALA A 57 0.46 13.21 -13.58
N GLN A 58 0.71 13.71 -12.36
CA GLN A 58 1.09 15.11 -12.15
C GLN A 58 2.48 15.43 -12.69
N ARG A 59 3.44 14.51 -12.57
CA ARG A 59 4.79 14.66 -13.12
C ARG A 59 4.76 14.68 -14.65
N ASP A 60 3.99 13.80 -15.28
CA ASP A 60 3.80 13.80 -16.74
C ASP A 60 3.12 15.10 -17.24
N ASN A 61 2.14 15.61 -16.49
CA ASN A 61 1.44 16.85 -16.82
C ASN A 61 2.22 18.13 -16.44
N GLY A 62 3.30 18.03 -15.67
CA GLY A 62 4.18 19.13 -15.27
C GLY A 62 5.31 19.42 -16.25
N HIS A 63 5.43 18.62 -17.31
CA HIS A 63 6.38 18.81 -18.42
C HIS A 63 5.71 19.46 -19.65
N GLY A 64 4.90 20.50 -19.43
CA GLY A 64 4.31 21.36 -20.46
C GLY A 64 4.91 22.75 -20.48
#